data_AF-A0A9J6FT63-F1
#
_entry.id   AF-A0A9J6FT63-F1
#
_cell.length_a   1.000
_cell.length_b   1.000
_cell.length_c   1.000
_cell.angle_alpha   90.00
_cell.angle_beta   90.00
_cell.angle_gamma   90.00
#
_symmetry.space_group_name_H-M   'P 1'
#
loop_
_entity.id
_entity.type
_entity.pdbx_description
1 polymer ?
#
loop_
_entity_poly.entity_id
_entity_poly.type
_entity_poly.pdbx_seq_one_letter_code
_entity_poly.pdbx_strand_id
1 'polypeptide(L)'
;MMVDEIHVKPYFDFKGGSIAGSSAHSSEPATTCHVFMIQSLLSSNKDVVHILPVSRLSAETLHEFTKGIILKMEEIGLMVVAVITDNNAINRKMMSLFAESPQLSIVYPHPADKSRPLFYVVDPVHILKCLRNNWINQKNPGDLLFLSTSVLVRGNS
;
A
#
# COMPACT_ATOMS: atom_id res chain seq x y z
N MET A 1 8.01 0.79 -6.49
CA MET A 1 6.87 -0.16 -6.48
C MET A 1 5.63 0.58 -6.02
N MET A 2 4.49 0.38 -6.69
CA MET A 2 3.18 0.91 -6.31
C MET A 2 2.30 -0.25 -5.84
N VAL A 3 1.53 -0.02 -4.77
CA VAL A 3 0.53 -0.96 -4.26
C VAL A 3 -0.83 -0.28 -4.30
N ASP A 4 -1.78 -0.91 -4.98
CA ASP A 4 -3.14 -0.40 -5.12
C ASP A 4 -4.19 -1.48 -4.79
N GLU A 5 -5.37 -1.05 -4.37
CA GLU A 5 -6.48 -1.91 -3.98
C GLU A 5 -7.64 -1.79 -4.99
N ILE A 6 -8.03 -2.90 -5.60
CA ILE A 6 -9.17 -2.97 -6.51
C ILE A 6 -10.28 -3.79 -5.87
N HIS A 7 -11.46 -3.18 -5.65
CA HIS A 7 -12.64 -3.91 -5.21
C HIS A 7 -13.24 -4.69 -6.37
N VAL A 8 -13.46 -5.99 -6.16
CA VAL A 8 -14.03 -6.91 -7.15
C VAL A 8 -15.32 -7.47 -6.59
N LYS A 9 -16.33 -7.65 -7.44
CA LYS A 9 -17.53 -8.38 -7.02
C LYS A 9 -17.11 -9.81 -6.65
N PRO A 10 -17.49 -10.34 -5.49
CA PRO A 10 -17.16 -11.71 -5.14
C PRO A 10 -17.95 -12.66 -6.07
N TYR A 11 -17.24 -13.43 -6.89
CA TYR A 11 -17.82 -14.50 -7.69
C TYR A 11 -16.81 -15.64 -7.83
N PHE A 12 -17.32 -16.86 -7.97
CA PHE A 12 -16.53 -18.02 -8.39
C PHE A 12 -16.75 -18.23 -9.88
N ASP A 13 -15.69 -18.39 -10.65
CA ASP A 13 -15.74 -18.79 -12.05
C ASP A 13 -15.05 -20.15 -12.21
N PHE A 14 -15.71 -21.08 -12.89
CA PHE A 14 -15.14 -22.39 -13.16
C PHE A 14 -14.90 -22.50 -14.66
N LYS A 15 -13.63 -22.47 -15.05
CA LYS A 15 -13.21 -22.64 -16.44
C LYS A 15 -12.13 -23.70 -16.55
N GLY A 16 -12.39 -24.72 -17.37
CA GLY A 16 -11.40 -25.72 -17.77
C GLY A 16 -10.80 -26.54 -16.62
N GLY A 17 -11.56 -26.78 -15.54
CA GLY A 17 -11.08 -27.57 -14.39
C GLY A 17 -10.41 -26.76 -13.28
N SER A 18 -10.29 -25.43 -13.43
CA SER A 18 -9.77 -24.53 -12.40
C SER A 18 -10.87 -23.62 -11.86
N ILE A 19 -10.90 -23.43 -10.53
CA ILE A 19 -11.77 -22.47 -9.85
C ILE A 19 -11.00 -21.14 -9.76
N ALA A 20 -11.47 -20.12 -10.47
CA ALA A 20 -11.00 -18.74 -10.36
C ALA A 20 -11.93 -17.94 -9.43
N GLY A 21 -11.38 -16.92 -8.76
CA GLY A 21 -12.14 -16.02 -7.87
C GLY A 21 -12.09 -16.38 -6.39
N SER A 22 -11.36 -17.45 -6.00
CA SER A 22 -11.04 -17.70 -4.60
C SER A 22 -10.01 -16.70 -4.07
N SER A 23 -10.16 -16.33 -2.79
CA SER A 23 -9.16 -15.59 -2.03
C SER A 23 -7.88 -16.41 -1.89
N ALA A 24 -6.71 -15.77 -1.97
CA ALA A 24 -5.42 -16.43 -1.77
C ALA A 24 -5.24 -16.97 -0.33
N HIS A 25 -6.08 -16.55 0.61
CA HIS A 25 -6.00 -16.89 2.05
C HIS A 25 -7.22 -17.64 2.59
N SER A 26 -8.26 -17.86 1.78
CA SER A 26 -9.49 -18.53 2.24
C SER A 26 -10.23 -19.18 1.08
N SER A 27 -11.07 -20.17 1.38
CA SER A 27 -11.98 -20.76 0.39
C SER A 27 -13.18 -19.84 0.05
N GLU A 28 -13.16 -18.59 0.50
CA GLU A 28 -14.18 -17.59 0.22
C GLU A 28 -13.88 -16.85 -1.09
N PRO A 29 -14.90 -16.29 -1.76
CA PRO A 29 -14.68 -15.49 -2.95
C PRO A 29 -13.95 -14.19 -2.58
N ALA A 30 -12.97 -13.80 -3.40
CA ALA A 30 -12.21 -12.57 -3.20
C ALA A 30 -13.11 -11.35 -3.40
N THR A 31 -13.05 -10.40 -2.45
CA THR A 31 -13.78 -9.12 -2.52
C THR A 31 -12.88 -7.98 -2.98
N THR A 32 -11.57 -8.18 -2.88
CA THR A 32 -10.54 -7.20 -3.17
C THR A 32 -9.37 -7.89 -3.86
N CYS A 33 -8.69 -7.18 -4.77
CA CYS A 33 -7.40 -7.57 -5.32
C CYS A 33 -6.36 -6.50 -4.99
N HIS A 34 -5.27 -6.88 -4.34
CA HIS A 34 -4.10 -6.01 -4.17
C HIS A 34 -3.19 -6.17 -5.39
N VAL A 35 -2.90 -5.07 -6.07
CA VAL A 35 -2.08 -5.07 -7.28
C VAL A 35 -0.74 -4.42 -6.97
N PHE A 36 0.34 -5.16 -7.24
CA PHE A 36 1.71 -4.70 -7.09
C PHE A 36 2.26 -4.38 -8.47
N MET A 37 2.64 -3.11 -8.67
CA MET A 37 3.20 -2.62 -9.92
C MET A 37 4.62 -2.10 -9.71
N ILE A 38 5.49 -2.33 -10.68
CA ILE A 38 6.78 -1.65 -10.76
C ILE A 38 6.71 -0.54 -11.80
N GLN A 39 7.35 0.57 -11.48
CA GLN A 39 7.55 1.69 -12.38
C GLN A 39 9.04 1.96 -12.38
N SER A 40 9.65 1.96 -13.57
CA SER A 40 11.03 2.37 -13.73
C SER A 40 11.14 3.87 -13.46
N LEU A 41 12.20 4.28 -12.76
CA LEU A 41 12.52 5.71 -12.58
C LEU A 41 13.30 6.29 -13.75
N LEU A 42 13.96 5.42 -14.52
CA LEU A 42 14.83 5.80 -15.65
C LEU A 42 14.13 5.69 -17.00
N SER A 43 12.90 5.15 -17.02
CA SER A 43 12.10 4.97 -18.24
C SER A 43 10.61 5.03 -17.92
N SER A 44 9.79 5.15 -18.95
CA SER A 44 8.32 5.11 -18.84
C SER A 44 7.76 3.71 -18.57
N ASN A 45 8.61 2.68 -18.48
CA ASN A 45 8.16 1.30 -18.32
C ASN A 45 7.44 1.08 -16.99
N LYS A 46 6.21 0.57 -17.09
CA LYS A 46 5.35 0.20 -15.97
C LYS A 46 4.84 -1.21 -16.21
N ASP A 47 4.92 -2.05 -15.18
CA ASP A 47 4.46 -3.44 -15.28
C ASP A 47 3.79 -3.93 -13.99
N VAL A 48 2.89 -4.89 -14.13
CA VAL A 48 2.22 -5.57 -13.02
C VAL A 48 3.07 -6.78 -12.63
N VAL A 49 3.59 -6.76 -11.40
CA VAL A 49 4.44 -7.84 -10.88
C VAL A 49 3.60 -8.93 -10.22
N HIS A 50 2.54 -8.54 -9.52
CA HIS A 50 1.72 -9.48 -8.78
C HIS A 50 0.30 -8.95 -8.57
N ILE A 51 -0.68 -9.85 -8.64
CA ILE A 51 -2.07 -9.59 -8.29
C ILE A 51 -2.45 -10.58 -7.19
N LEU A 52 -2.82 -10.07 -6.03
CA LEU A 52 -3.16 -10.84 -4.85
C LEU A 52 -4.67 -10.69 -4.54
N PRO A 53 -5.52 -11.64 -4.99
CA PRO A 53 -6.94 -11.66 -4.65
C PRO A 53 -7.15 -12.06 -3.19
N VAL A 54 -7.93 -11.30 -2.42
CA VAL A 54 -8.14 -11.48 -0.98
C VAL A 54 -9.58 -11.12 -0.58
N SER A 55 -10.14 -11.84 0.40
CA SER A 55 -11.42 -11.48 1.03
C SER A 55 -11.23 -10.61 2.29
N ARG A 56 -10.22 -10.92 3.10
CA ARG A 56 -9.78 -10.12 4.26
C ARG A 56 -8.27 -10.21 4.36
N LEU A 57 -7.57 -9.08 4.37
CA LEU A 57 -6.11 -9.04 4.45
C LEU A 57 -5.66 -8.29 5.69
N SER A 58 -4.75 -8.91 6.45
CA SER A 58 -4.08 -8.25 7.58
C SER A 58 -2.87 -7.46 7.10
N ALA A 59 -2.46 -6.47 7.88
CA ALA A 59 -1.27 -5.67 7.57
C ALA A 59 0.02 -6.53 7.60
N GLU A 60 0.03 -7.53 8.47
CA GLU A 60 1.13 -8.49 8.65
C GLU A 60 1.31 -9.35 7.40
N THR A 61 0.22 -9.94 6.89
CA THR A 61 0.25 -10.72 5.65
C THR A 61 0.64 -9.84 4.47
N LEU A 62 0.05 -8.64 4.34
CA LEU A 62 0.41 -7.72 3.26
C LEU A 62 1.90 -7.32 3.32
N HIS A 63 2.47 -7.19 4.53
CA HIS A 63 3.89 -6.91 4.71
C HIS A 63 4.76 -8.08 4.21
N GLU A 64 4.40 -9.32 4.52
CA GLU A 64 5.12 -10.50 4.04
C GLU A 64 5.15 -10.59 2.51
N PHE A 65 4.00 -10.35 1.84
CA PHE A 65 3.95 -10.30 0.38
C PHE A 65 4.79 -9.15 -0.18
N THR A 66 4.64 -7.96 0.39
CA THR A 66 5.39 -6.76 -0.05
C THR A 66 6.89 -6.99 0.06
N LYS A 67 7.36 -7.49 1.20
CA LYS A 67 8.77 -7.83 1.43
C LYS A 67 9.24 -8.92 0.48
N GLY A 68 8.46 -9.99 0.30
CA GLY A 68 8.80 -11.09 -0.60
C GLY A 68 8.91 -10.65 -2.06
N ILE A 69 8.04 -9.76 -2.52
CA ILE A 69 8.10 -9.18 -3.87
C ILE A 69 9.36 -8.33 -4.01
N ILE A 70 9.68 -7.47 -3.04
CA ILE A 70 10.90 -6.65 -3.08
C ILE A 70 12.14 -7.53 -3.21
N LEU A 71 12.26 -8.59 -2.38
CA LEU A 71 13.39 -9.51 -2.43
C LEU A 71 13.51 -10.21 -3.78
N LYS A 72 12.40 -10.71 -4.34
CA LYS A 72 12.40 -11.36 -5.66
C LYS A 72 12.78 -10.40 -6.80
N MET A 73 12.37 -9.13 -6.73
CA MET A 73 12.76 -8.13 -7.73
C MET A 73 14.26 -7.85 -7.67
N GLU A 74 14.83 -7.76 -6.46
CA GLU A 74 16.27 -7.55 -6.25
C GLU A 74 17.09 -8.75 -6.73
N GLU A 75 16.61 -9.98 -6.52
CA GLU A 75 17.23 -11.21 -7.07
C GLU A 75 17.30 -11.20 -8.60
N ILE A 76 16.33 -10.60 -9.28
CA ILE A 76 16.29 -10.44 -10.75
C ILE A 76 17.19 -9.27 -11.22
N GLY A 77 17.75 -8.49 -10.29
CA GLY A 77 18.59 -7.33 -10.59
C GLY A 77 17.82 -6.02 -10.72
N LEU A 78 16.55 -5.98 -10.31
CA LEU A 78 15.75 -4.75 -10.24
C LEU A 78 15.82 -4.14 -8.84
N MET A 79 16.36 -2.94 -8.74
CA MET A 79 16.48 -2.24 -7.47
C MET A 79 15.18 -1.53 -7.08
N VAL A 80 14.60 -1.89 -5.93
CA VAL A 80 13.35 -1.26 -5.45
C VAL A 80 13.66 -0.16 -4.44
N VAL A 81 13.65 1.09 -4.90
CA VAL A 81 14.00 2.23 -4.04
C VAL A 81 12.85 2.78 -3.19
N ALA A 82 11.61 2.62 -3.63
CA ALA A 82 10.46 3.21 -2.97
C ALA A 82 9.19 2.34 -3.07
N VAL A 83 8.36 2.40 -2.04
CA VAL A 83 7.00 1.85 -2.01
C VAL A 83 6.00 3.01 -1.97
N ILE A 84 5.06 3.01 -2.92
CA ILE A 84 4.01 4.00 -3.04
C ILE A 84 2.67 3.33 -2.74
N THR A 85 1.91 3.86 -1.78
CA THR A 85 0.58 3.33 -1.43
C THR A 85 -0.44 4.46 -1.29
N ASP A 86 -1.72 4.09 -1.20
CA ASP A 86 -2.75 5.00 -0.68
C ASP A 86 -2.52 5.31 0.82
N ASN A 87 -3.38 6.18 1.37
CA ASN A 87 -3.34 6.53 2.80
C ASN A 87 -4.35 5.73 3.65
N ASN A 88 -4.49 4.43 3.42
CA ASN A 88 -5.29 3.55 4.27
C ASN A 88 -4.49 3.10 5.52
N ALA A 89 -5.20 2.87 6.63
CA ALA A 89 -4.64 2.37 7.88
C ALA A 89 -3.90 1.03 7.72
N ILE A 90 -4.39 0.13 6.87
CA ILE A 90 -3.73 -1.17 6.60
C ILE A 90 -2.35 -0.94 5.96
N ASN A 91 -2.27 -0.07 4.95
CA ASN A 91 -1.02 0.24 4.26
C ASN A 91 -0.01 0.95 5.16
N ARG A 92 -0.47 1.90 5.99
CA ARG A 92 0.40 2.52 7.00
C ARG A 92 0.92 1.50 8.01
N LYS A 93 0.07 0.60 8.50
CA LYS A 93 0.47 -0.46 9.44
C LYS A 93 1.45 -1.43 8.78
N MET A 94 1.19 -1.86 7.54
CA MET A 94 2.09 -2.69 6.74
C MET A 94 3.47 -2.05 6.60
N MET A 95 3.55 -0.74 6.28
CA MET A 95 4.83 -0.05 6.17
C MET A 95 5.56 0.07 7.50
N SER A 96 4.83 0.30 8.60
CA SER A 96 5.44 0.39 9.93
C SER A 96 6.16 -0.89 10.36
N LEU A 97 5.79 -2.04 9.81
CA LEU A 97 6.43 -3.34 10.07
C LEU A 97 7.81 -3.49 9.40
N PHE A 98 8.23 -2.56 8.53
CA PHE A 98 9.60 -2.54 8.01
C PHE A 98 10.62 -1.93 8.99
N ALA A 99 10.16 -1.26 10.04
CA ALA A 99 11.02 -0.76 11.11
C ALA A 99 11.30 -1.85 12.15
N GLU A 100 12.43 -1.76 12.86
CA GLU A 100 12.78 -2.69 13.95
C GLU A 100 11.75 -2.63 15.10
N SER A 101 11.19 -1.45 15.33
CA SER A 101 10.03 -1.21 16.18
C SER A 101 8.90 -0.65 15.32
N PRO A 102 7.66 -1.20 15.37
CA PRO A 102 6.55 -0.74 14.54
C PRO A 102 6.24 0.76 14.70
N GLN A 103 6.78 1.57 13.79
CA GLN A 103 6.58 3.01 13.75
C GLN A 103 6.48 3.46 12.30
N LEU A 104 5.51 4.34 12.03
CA LEU A 104 5.38 4.95 10.73
C LEU A 104 6.53 5.95 10.49
N SER A 105 7.36 5.66 9.50
CA SER A 105 8.45 6.49 9.01
C SER A 105 8.31 6.71 7.49
N ILE A 106 9.02 7.72 6.97
CA ILE A 106 9.18 7.96 5.53
C ILE A 106 10.34 7.13 4.96
N VAL A 107 11.28 6.71 5.81
CA VAL A 107 12.46 5.95 5.43
C VAL A 107 12.59 4.73 6.32
N TYR A 108 12.77 3.57 5.68
CA TYR A 108 12.97 2.28 6.33
C TYR A 108 14.29 1.64 5.86
N PRO A 109 14.88 0.72 6.64
CA PRO A 109 15.99 -0.09 6.15
C PRO A 109 15.50 -1.00 5.02
N HIS A 110 16.26 -1.07 3.92
CA HIS A 110 15.87 -1.86 2.77
C HIS A 110 15.97 -3.37 3.08
N PRO A 111 14.95 -4.20 2.73
CA PRO A 111 14.88 -5.59 3.19
C PRO A 111 15.96 -6.51 2.58
N ALA A 112 16.47 -6.19 1.39
CA ALA A 112 17.58 -6.93 0.78
C ALA A 112 18.97 -6.48 1.28
N ASP A 113 19.08 -5.25 1.77
CA ASP A 113 20.35 -4.63 2.16
C ASP A 113 20.09 -3.50 3.14
N LYS A 114 20.38 -3.72 4.42
CA LYS A 114 20.07 -2.78 5.50
C LYS A 114 20.81 -1.44 5.37
N SER A 115 21.88 -1.37 4.57
CA SER A 115 22.63 -0.12 4.36
C SER A 115 21.90 0.86 3.42
N ARG A 116 20.95 0.36 2.62
CA ARG A 116 20.18 1.16 1.68
C ARG A 116 18.85 1.61 2.28
N PRO A 117 18.39 2.85 1.98
CA PRO A 117 17.06 3.30 2.37
C PRO A 117 15.99 2.74 1.42
N LEU A 118 14.86 2.34 2.00
CA LEU A 118 13.60 2.12 1.30
C LEU A 118 12.66 3.28 1.64
N PHE A 119 12.28 4.07 0.62
CA PHE A 119 11.41 5.22 0.80
C PHE A 119 9.94 4.82 0.80
N TYR A 120 9.16 5.39 1.72
CA TYR A 120 7.71 5.28 1.73
C TYR A 120 7.08 6.59 1.26
N VAL A 121 6.24 6.49 0.22
CA VAL A 121 5.54 7.63 -0.36
C VAL A 121 4.04 7.34 -0.35
N VAL A 122 3.27 8.29 0.13
CA VAL A 122 1.81 8.25 0.02
C VAL A 122 1.41 8.94 -1.29
N ASP A 123 0.51 8.33 -2.06
CA ASP A 123 0.06 8.89 -3.33
C ASP A 123 -0.50 10.32 -3.13
N PRO A 124 0.10 11.35 -3.78
CA PRO A 124 -0.35 12.73 -3.69
C PRO A 124 -1.82 12.93 -4.09
N VAL A 125 -2.31 12.18 -5.08
CA VAL A 125 -3.69 12.28 -5.54
C VAL A 125 -4.66 11.85 -4.44
N HIS A 126 -4.29 10.82 -3.67
CA HIS A 126 -5.08 10.37 -2.52
C HIS A 126 -5.05 11.40 -1.39
N ILE A 127 -3.89 12.02 -1.12
CA ILE A 127 -3.79 13.12 -0.15
C ILE A 127 -4.73 14.28 -0.52
N LEU A 128 -4.71 14.71 -1.79
CA LEU A 128 -5.56 15.80 -2.26
C LEU A 128 -7.05 15.46 -2.19
N LYS A 129 -7.43 14.22 -2.53
CA LYS A 129 -8.81 13.73 -2.35
C LYS A 129 -9.24 13.76 -0.89
N CYS A 130 -8.38 13.30 0.03
CA CYS A 130 -8.64 13.35 1.47
C CYS A 130 -8.81 14.79 1.95
N LEU A 131 -7.92 15.70 1.55
CA LEU A 131 -8.00 17.13 1.88
C LEU A 131 -9.34 17.74 1.42
N ARG A 132 -9.70 17.52 0.15
CA ARG A 132 -10.96 17.99 -0.43
C ARG A 132 -12.17 17.45 0.33
N ASN A 133 -12.18 16.14 0.62
CA ASN A 133 -13.30 15.51 1.31
C ASN A 133 -13.44 16.04 2.75
N ASN A 134 -12.33 16.28 3.45
CA ASN A 134 -12.35 16.89 4.77
C ASN A 134 -12.88 18.32 4.72
N TRP A 135 -12.46 19.11 3.73
CA TRP A 135 -12.95 20.47 3.53
C TRP A 135 -14.46 20.53 3.26
N ILE A 136 -14.96 19.70 2.34
CA ILE A 136 -16.41 19.67 2.01
C ILE A 136 -17.25 19.18 3.18
N ASN A 137 -16.74 18.23 3.97
CA ASN A 137 -17.44 17.67 5.13
C ASN A 137 -17.20 18.44 6.43
N GLN A 138 -16.60 19.64 6.39
CA GLN A 138 -16.50 20.51 7.56
C GLN A 138 -17.91 20.90 8.03
N LYS A 139 -18.38 20.22 9.08
CA LYS A 139 -19.67 20.50 9.71
C LYS A 139 -19.58 21.60 10.78
N ASN A 140 -18.38 21.98 11.22
CA ASN A 140 -18.17 22.94 12.30
C ASN A 140 -17.26 24.11 11.85
N PRO A 141 -17.71 25.38 11.97
CA PRO A 141 -16.84 26.53 11.81
C PRO A 141 -15.92 26.63 13.03
N GLY A 142 -14.77 25.95 12.98
CA GLY A 142 -13.76 25.98 14.05
C GLY A 142 -12.82 24.78 14.14
N ASP A 143 -13.17 23.64 13.52
CA ASP A 143 -12.38 22.41 13.66
C ASP A 143 -11.27 22.29 12.60
N LEU A 144 -10.08 21.90 13.07
CA LEU A 144 -8.84 21.79 12.31
C LEU A 144 -8.92 20.82 11.11
N LEU A 145 -8.14 21.14 10.09
CA LEU A 145 -7.77 20.24 8.99
C LEU A 145 -6.96 19.05 9.53
N PHE A 146 -7.59 17.87 9.60
CA PHE A 146 -6.88 16.63 9.92
C PHE A 146 -6.17 16.08 8.67
N LEU A 147 -4.87 16.33 8.56
CA LEU A 147 -3.97 15.58 7.68
C LEU A 147 -3.30 14.50 8.53
N SER A 148 -3.55 13.23 8.21
CA SER A 148 -3.05 12.06 8.97
C SER A 148 -1.53 11.83 8.83
N THR A 149 -0.72 12.88 8.87
CA THR A 149 0.74 12.79 9.01
C THR A 149 1.34 13.74 10.04
N SER A 150 0.59 14.69 10.62
CA SER A 150 1.05 15.46 11.79
C SER A 150 -0.02 16.45 12.26
N VAL A 151 -0.25 16.50 13.57
CA VAL A 151 -1.05 17.56 14.22
C VAL A 151 -0.36 18.90 13.97
N LEU A 152 -1.01 19.83 13.27
CA LEU A 152 -0.58 21.23 13.26
C LEU A 152 -1.00 21.85 14.59
N VAL A 153 -0.09 21.90 15.57
CA VAL A 153 -0.32 22.60 16.84
C VAL A 153 -0.39 24.09 16.56
N ARG A 154 -1.50 24.75 16.94
CA ARG A 154 -1.56 26.22 17.00
C ARG A 154 -0.59 26.70 18.08
N GLY A 155 0.38 27.51 17.68
CA GLY A 155 1.10 28.38 18.59
C GLY A 155 0.11 29.35 19.26
N ASN A 156 0.30 29.52 20.57
CA ASN A 156 -0.49 30.40 21.42
C ASN A 156 -0.50 31.85 20.89
N SER A 157 -1.67 32.48 20.99
CA SER A 157 -1.81 33.91 21.25
C SER A 157 -2.94 34.09 22.24
#